data_AF-A0A534RGK6-F1
#
_entry.id   AF-A0A534RGK6-F1
#
_cell.length_a   1.000
_cell.length_b   1.000
_cell.length_c   1.000
_cell.angle_alpha   90.00
_cell.angle_beta   90.00
_cell.angle_gamma   90.00
#
_symmetry.space_group_name_H-M   'P 1'
#
loop_
_entity.id
_entity.type
_entity.pdbx_description
1 polymer ?
#
loop_
_entity_poly.entity_id
_entity_poly.type
_entity_poly.pdbx_seq_one_letter_code
_entity_poly.pdbx_strand_id
1 'polypeptide(L)'
;MNLRTLKDTPPWDWPEGTGKMLLDFLRDDRTSESDLLFAAELAGDLTVINEELVEALLSILRRGDRPERVRGKAAISLVPILEHADTQGFEDADDLPITERAFHRLQESLRKLYRDANVREEVRRRILEASVRAPQDWHEDAIRAAYSSGDEVWRLTAVFCMRFVRGFEEQSLEARHREPGYPLRGRRCGGQLGTGRGLAAGRRARHLGEDGQAAAFGGDRSDREYPSARSRTDAR
;
A
#
# COMPACT_ATOMS: atom_id res chain seq x y z
N MET A 1 9.01 26.83 7.26
CA MET A 1 8.05 26.19 8.20
C MET A 1 8.78 25.09 8.95
N ASN A 2 8.38 24.70 10.17
CA ASN A 2 8.98 23.56 10.88
C ASN A 2 8.02 22.36 10.91
N LEU A 3 8.53 21.16 11.20
CA LEU A 3 7.75 19.90 11.14
C LEU A 3 6.53 19.89 12.06
N ARG A 4 6.57 20.59 13.20
CA ARG A 4 5.43 20.64 14.13
C ARG A 4 4.29 21.47 13.55
N THR A 5 4.61 22.62 12.95
CA THR A 5 3.59 23.44 12.28
C THR A 5 2.94 22.68 11.13
N LEU A 6 3.71 21.90 10.35
CA LEU A 6 3.15 21.07 9.27
C LEU A 6 2.17 20.02 9.81
N LYS A 7 2.52 19.37 10.92
CA LYS A 7 1.66 18.36 11.55
C LYS A 7 0.29 18.90 11.99
N ASP A 8 0.24 20.17 12.40
CA ASP A 8 -0.99 20.83 12.81
C ASP A 8 -1.74 21.49 11.64
N THR A 9 -1.16 21.45 10.43
CA THR A 9 -1.76 21.99 9.20
C THR A 9 -2.35 20.84 8.39
N PRO A 10 -3.58 20.97 7.86
CA PRO A 10 -4.13 19.95 6.98
C PRO A 10 -3.26 19.72 5.73
N PRO A 11 -3.14 18.48 5.21
CA PRO A 11 -2.22 18.17 4.11
C PRO A 11 -2.47 18.95 2.81
N TRP A 12 -3.72 19.34 2.52
CA TRP A 12 -4.08 20.15 1.35
C TRP A 12 -3.71 21.64 1.49
N ASP A 13 -3.39 22.10 2.70
CA ASP A 13 -2.94 23.46 2.99
C ASP A 13 -1.41 23.53 3.17
N TRP A 14 -0.68 22.43 2.91
CA TRP A 14 0.77 22.42 3.02
C TRP A 14 1.44 23.28 1.95
N PRO A 15 2.50 24.04 2.31
CA PRO A 15 3.22 24.86 1.34
C PRO A 15 3.82 24.03 0.21
N GLU A 16 3.95 24.66 -0.96
CA GLU A 16 4.72 24.11 -2.07
C GLU A 16 6.16 23.80 -1.62
N GLY A 17 6.71 22.67 -2.08
CA GLY A 17 8.04 22.21 -1.68
C GLY A 17 8.10 21.45 -0.35
N THR A 18 6.96 21.21 0.32
CA THR A 18 6.91 20.37 1.54
C THR A 18 7.52 18.99 1.31
N GLY A 19 7.22 18.32 0.18
CA GLY A 19 7.81 17.03 -0.15
C GLY A 19 9.35 17.05 -0.21
N LYS A 20 9.93 18.11 -0.81
CA LYS A 20 11.39 18.29 -0.86
C LYS A 20 11.98 18.53 0.53
N MET A 21 11.34 19.37 1.34
CA MET A 21 11.76 19.61 2.72
C MET A 21 11.76 18.31 3.54
N LEU A 22 10.70 17.50 3.46
CA LEU A 22 10.62 16.21 4.14
C LEU A 22 11.72 15.26 3.66
N LEU A 23 11.97 15.21 2.36
CA LEU A 23 13.04 14.40 1.78
C LEU A 23 14.42 14.77 2.34
N ASP A 24 14.70 16.07 2.47
CA ASP A 24 15.96 16.56 3.05
C ASP A 24 16.12 16.10 4.51
N PHE A 25 15.05 16.14 5.32
CA PHE A 25 15.08 15.62 6.70
C PHE A 25 15.32 14.11 6.75
N LEU A 26 14.71 13.33 5.86
CA LEU A 26 14.85 11.87 5.82
C LEU A 26 16.26 11.42 5.39
N ARG A 27 16.93 12.23 4.56
CA ARG A 27 18.28 11.95 4.05
C ARG A 27 19.41 12.50 4.92
N ASP A 28 19.17 13.51 5.76
CA ASP A 28 20.20 14.07 6.65
C ASP A 28 20.47 13.16 7.85
N ASP A 29 21.71 12.69 7.96
CA ASP A 29 22.15 11.81 9.04
C ASP A 29 22.15 12.47 10.42
N ARG A 30 22.18 13.79 10.46
CA ARG A 30 22.23 14.60 11.68
C ARG A 30 20.83 14.94 12.20
N THR A 31 19.76 14.60 11.48
CA THR A 31 18.39 14.83 11.91
C THR A 31 18.13 14.13 13.25
N SER A 32 17.55 14.88 14.19
CA SER A 32 17.20 14.33 15.50
C SER A 32 16.20 13.19 15.35
N GLU A 33 16.21 12.21 16.25
CA GLU A 33 15.29 11.08 16.16
C GLU A 33 13.82 11.51 16.22
N SER A 34 13.51 12.56 16.99
CA SER A 34 12.16 13.12 17.06
C SER A 34 11.74 13.74 15.73
N ASP A 35 12.60 14.52 15.10
CA ASP A 35 12.31 15.15 13.82
C ASP A 35 12.21 14.11 12.70
N LEU A 36 13.07 13.10 12.74
CA LEU A 36 13.04 11.99 11.78
C LEU A 36 11.74 11.19 11.89
N LEU A 37 11.20 10.99 13.10
CA LEU A 37 9.88 10.38 13.31
C LEU A 37 8.74 11.22 12.72
N PHE A 38 8.78 12.54 12.89
CA PHE A 38 7.77 13.43 12.30
C PHE A 38 7.89 13.48 10.78
N ALA A 39 9.11 13.64 10.26
CA ALA A 39 9.36 13.64 8.83
C ALA A 39 8.88 12.34 8.18
N ALA A 40 9.19 11.19 8.79
CA ALA A 40 8.73 9.90 8.29
C ALA A 40 7.20 9.77 8.33
N GLU A 41 6.53 10.26 9.37
CA GLU A 41 5.07 10.28 9.45
C GLU A 41 4.44 11.13 8.34
N LEU A 42 4.92 12.36 8.15
CA LEU A 42 4.36 13.31 7.19
C LEU A 42 4.66 12.92 5.74
N ALA A 43 5.82 12.29 5.48
CA ALA A 43 6.20 11.80 4.16
C ALA A 43 5.31 10.68 3.62
N GLY A 44 4.50 10.05 4.49
CA GLY A 44 3.54 9.01 4.11
C GLY A 44 2.24 9.53 3.50
N ASP A 45 2.00 10.85 3.56
CA ASP A 45 0.74 11.44 3.10
C ASP A 45 0.64 11.43 1.57
N LEU A 46 -0.52 11.09 1.04
CA LEU A 46 -0.78 11.01 -0.40
C LEU A 46 -0.65 12.37 -1.10
N THR A 47 -0.72 13.49 -0.39
CA THR A 47 -0.52 14.83 -0.99
C THR A 47 0.93 15.12 -1.39
N VAL A 48 1.90 14.44 -0.77
CA VAL A 48 3.34 14.71 -0.98
C VAL A 48 4.14 13.49 -1.36
N ILE A 49 3.70 12.29 -1.00
CA ILE A 49 4.45 11.07 -1.25
C ILE A 49 4.70 10.90 -2.75
N ASN A 50 5.91 10.46 -3.08
CA ASN A 50 6.35 10.19 -4.43
C ASN A 50 7.46 9.12 -4.38
N GLU A 51 8.00 8.72 -5.52
CA GLU A 51 9.05 7.68 -5.57
C GLU A 51 10.30 8.03 -4.75
N GLU A 52 10.69 9.31 -4.69
CA GLU A 52 11.86 9.72 -3.91
C GLU A 52 11.65 9.58 -2.40
N LEU A 53 10.45 9.93 -1.92
CA LEU A 53 10.08 9.75 -0.51
C LEU A 53 9.89 8.28 -0.16
N VAL A 54 9.32 7.47 -1.06
CA VAL A 54 9.23 6.01 -0.88
C VAL A 54 10.63 5.40 -0.73
N GLU A 55 11.56 5.76 -1.61
CA GLU A 55 12.93 5.25 -1.51
C GLU A 55 13.66 5.76 -0.25
N ALA A 56 13.41 7.00 0.17
CA ALA A 56 13.96 7.53 1.42
C ALA A 56 13.42 6.76 2.66
N LEU A 57 12.12 6.46 2.70
CA LEU A 57 11.51 5.65 3.76
C LEU A 57 12.05 4.21 3.76
N LEU A 58 12.21 3.59 2.57
CA LEU A 58 12.83 2.28 2.43
C LEU A 58 14.30 2.28 2.89
N SER A 59 15.05 3.35 2.58
CA SER A 59 16.43 3.51 3.03
C SER A 59 16.51 3.55 4.56
N ILE A 60 15.64 4.33 5.22
CA ILE A 60 15.53 4.33 6.69
C ILE A 60 15.21 2.93 7.22
N LEU A 61 14.29 2.20 6.58
CA LEU A 61 13.89 0.86 7.01
C LEU A 61 15.05 -0.15 6.91
N ARG A 62 15.89 -0.05 5.87
CA ARG A 62 17.06 -0.92 5.63
C ARG A 62 18.22 -0.64 6.61
N ARG A 63 18.27 0.56 7.19
CA ARG A 63 19.35 1.00 8.07
C ARG A 63 19.30 0.38 9.46
N GLY A 64 20.11 -0.65 9.69
CA GLY A 64 20.21 -1.36 10.97
C GLY A 64 20.75 -0.53 12.14
N ASP A 65 21.46 0.56 11.85
CA ASP A 65 21.96 1.55 12.81
C ASP A 65 20.86 2.48 13.34
N ARG A 66 19.74 2.60 12.63
CA ARG A 66 18.61 3.45 13.04
C ARG A 66 17.76 2.74 14.11
N PRO A 67 17.18 3.51 15.06
CA PRO A 67 16.32 2.95 16.09
C PRO A 67 15.07 2.28 15.51
N GLU A 68 14.62 1.19 16.14
CA GLU A 68 13.44 0.40 15.72
C GLU A 68 12.19 1.26 15.57
N ARG A 69 12.00 2.25 16.44
CA ARG A 69 10.83 3.13 16.40
C ARG A 69 10.77 3.94 15.11
N VAL A 70 11.91 4.43 14.62
CA VAL A 70 12.01 5.19 13.38
C VAL A 70 11.79 4.25 12.18
N ARG A 71 12.46 3.10 12.20
CA ARG A 71 12.33 2.08 11.14
C ARG A 71 10.89 1.59 11.02
N GLY A 72 10.26 1.25 12.14
CA GLY A 72 8.86 0.85 12.21
C GLY A 72 7.92 1.96 11.76
N LYS A 73 8.19 3.23 12.11
CA LYS A 73 7.42 4.37 11.60
C LYS A 73 7.54 4.46 10.08
N ALA A 74 8.74 4.34 9.51
CA ALA A 74 8.94 4.38 8.06
C ALA A 74 8.17 3.26 7.34
N ALA A 75 8.13 2.05 7.88
CA ALA A 75 7.29 0.97 7.35
C ALA A 75 5.79 1.34 7.36
N ILE A 76 5.28 1.85 8.49
CA ILE A 76 3.86 2.23 8.61
C ILE A 76 3.51 3.41 7.70
N SER A 77 4.41 4.36 7.49
CA SER A 77 4.18 5.50 6.59
C SER A 77 4.04 5.10 5.12
N LEU A 78 4.45 3.89 4.73
CA LEU A 78 4.24 3.36 3.39
C LEU A 78 2.83 2.78 3.19
N VAL A 79 2.01 2.67 4.24
CA VAL A 79 0.64 2.14 4.16
C VAL A 79 -0.23 2.87 3.14
N PRO A 80 -0.33 4.22 3.15
CA PRO A 80 -1.24 4.91 2.24
C PRO A 80 -0.90 4.64 0.77
N ILE A 81 0.38 4.67 0.40
CA ILE A 81 0.78 4.41 -0.99
C ILE A 81 0.59 2.94 -1.37
N LEU A 82 0.78 1.99 -0.45
CA LEU A 82 0.51 0.57 -0.70
C LEU A 82 -0.98 0.33 -0.97
N GLU A 83 -1.84 0.86 -0.10
CA GLU A 83 -3.29 0.70 -0.21
C GLU A 83 -3.84 1.41 -1.45
N HIS A 84 -3.35 2.62 -1.74
CA HIS A 84 -3.79 3.39 -2.89
C HIS A 84 -3.41 2.71 -4.21
N ALA A 85 -2.15 2.30 -4.37
CA ALA A 85 -1.68 1.60 -5.56
C ALA A 85 -2.40 0.25 -5.78
N ASP A 86 -2.61 -0.53 -4.72
CA ASP A 86 -3.33 -1.81 -4.80
C ASP A 86 -4.81 -1.62 -5.18
N THR A 87 -5.45 -0.56 -4.65
CA THR A 87 -6.87 -0.28 -4.90
C THR A 87 -7.12 0.31 -6.27
N GLN A 88 -6.31 1.28 -6.71
CA GLN A 88 -6.50 1.95 -8.00
C GLN A 88 -6.01 1.10 -9.16
N GLY A 89 -4.94 0.31 -8.97
CA GLY A 89 -4.22 -0.33 -10.06
C GLY A 89 -3.47 0.67 -10.93
N PHE A 90 -2.79 0.19 -11.97
CA PHE A 90 -1.87 1.00 -12.80
C PHE A 90 -2.36 1.18 -14.25
N GLU A 91 -3.68 1.09 -14.47
CA GLU A 91 -4.28 1.22 -15.81
C GLU A 91 -4.11 2.65 -16.36
N ASP A 92 -4.23 3.67 -15.49
CA ASP A 92 -3.99 5.09 -15.80
C ASP A 92 -2.80 5.62 -14.97
N ALA A 93 -1.60 5.60 -15.56
CA ALA A 93 -0.35 5.89 -14.86
C ALA A 93 -0.20 7.34 -14.36
N ASP A 94 -0.99 8.29 -14.90
CA ASP A 94 -0.89 9.71 -14.58
C ASP A 94 -1.53 10.08 -13.23
N ASP A 95 -2.33 9.19 -12.65
CA ASP A 95 -3.06 9.44 -11.39
C ASP A 95 -2.34 8.89 -10.14
N LEU A 96 -1.22 8.18 -10.32
CA LEU A 96 -0.53 7.52 -9.22
C LEU A 96 0.76 8.24 -8.80
N PRO A 97 1.03 8.34 -7.47
CA PRO A 97 2.26 8.96 -6.98
C PRO A 97 3.55 8.18 -7.28
N ILE A 98 3.43 6.91 -7.68
CA ILE A 98 4.55 6.02 -8.03
C ILE A 98 4.20 5.17 -9.25
N THR A 99 5.22 4.73 -9.99
CA THR A 99 5.06 3.78 -11.09
C THR A 99 4.80 2.35 -10.60
N GLU A 100 4.21 1.51 -11.45
CA GLU A 100 4.01 0.07 -11.18
C GLU A 100 5.33 -0.63 -10.83
N ARG A 101 6.40 -0.26 -11.55
CA ARG A 101 7.75 -0.76 -11.28
C ARG A 101 8.23 -0.40 -9.88
N ALA A 102 8.01 0.84 -9.43
CA ALA A 102 8.37 1.27 -8.09
C ALA A 102 7.55 0.56 -7.01
N PHE A 103 6.26 0.33 -7.26
CA PHE A 103 5.38 -0.41 -6.37
C PHE A 103 5.82 -1.87 -6.18
N HIS A 104 6.15 -2.59 -7.25
CA HIS A 104 6.67 -3.96 -7.12
C HIS A 104 8.01 -4.02 -6.38
N ARG A 105 8.90 -3.05 -6.61
CA ARG A 105 10.17 -2.93 -5.86
C ARG A 105 9.95 -2.65 -4.38
N LEU A 106 8.95 -1.85 -4.04
CA LEU A 106 8.52 -1.60 -2.67
C LEU A 106 8.03 -2.91 -2.02
N GLN A 107 7.10 -3.62 -2.66
CA GLN A 107 6.60 -4.92 -2.20
C GLN A 107 7.73 -5.94 -1.97
N GLU A 108 8.64 -6.07 -2.93
CA GLU A 108 9.79 -6.98 -2.85
C GLU A 108 10.75 -6.59 -1.71
N SER A 109 11.02 -5.29 -1.53
CA SER A 109 11.87 -4.78 -0.46
C SER A 109 11.29 -5.11 0.93
N LEU A 110 9.98 -4.91 1.11
CA LEU A 110 9.30 -5.24 2.36
C LEU A 110 9.32 -6.75 2.62
N ARG A 111 9.05 -7.59 1.60
CA ARG A 111 9.14 -9.06 1.73
C ARG A 111 10.54 -9.52 2.15
N LYS A 112 11.59 -8.97 1.53
CA LYS A 112 12.98 -9.30 1.87
C LYS A 112 13.31 -8.94 3.32
N LEU A 113 12.96 -7.72 3.75
CA LEU A 113 13.21 -7.24 5.11
C LEU A 113 12.40 -8.00 6.17
N TYR A 114 11.17 -8.41 5.85
CA TYR A 114 10.37 -9.26 6.74
C TYR A 114 11.00 -10.65 6.95
N ARG A 115 11.60 -11.22 5.91
CA ARG A 115 12.20 -12.56 5.94
C ARG A 115 13.61 -12.59 6.53
N ASP A 116 14.29 -11.45 6.60
CA ASP A 116 15.63 -11.35 7.17
C ASP A 116 15.59 -11.49 8.70
N ALA A 117 16.17 -12.57 9.21
CA ALA A 117 16.24 -12.87 10.63
C ALA A 117 17.12 -11.87 11.42
N ASN A 118 17.97 -11.09 10.74
CA ASN A 118 18.76 -10.03 11.38
C ASN A 118 17.95 -8.75 11.61
N VAL A 119 16.78 -8.62 10.99
CA VAL A 119 15.87 -7.50 11.25
C VAL A 119 15.16 -7.76 12.57
N ARG A 120 15.24 -6.77 13.46
CA ARG A 120 14.64 -6.86 14.80
C ARG A 120 13.13 -7.05 14.71
N GLU A 121 12.59 -7.76 15.69
CA GLU A 121 11.20 -8.24 15.70
C GLU A 121 10.19 -7.12 15.49
N GLU A 122 10.30 -6.01 16.22
CA GLU A 122 9.35 -4.89 16.13
C GLU A 122 9.29 -4.34 14.69
N VAL A 123 10.42 -4.27 14.00
CA VAL A 123 10.48 -3.78 12.61
C VAL A 123 9.82 -4.78 11.67
N ARG A 124 10.10 -6.08 11.81
CA ARG A 124 9.46 -7.14 11.01
C ARG A 124 7.94 -7.12 11.19
N ARG A 125 7.48 -6.90 12.43
CA ARG A 125 6.07 -6.79 12.77
C ARG A 125 5.40 -5.60 12.08
N ARG A 126 6.01 -4.41 12.11
CA ARG A 126 5.49 -3.24 11.36
C ARG A 126 5.49 -3.43 9.85
N ILE A 127 6.48 -4.13 9.31
CA ILE A 127 6.51 -4.48 7.89
C ILE A 127 5.33 -5.38 7.52
N LEU A 128 5.03 -6.39 8.34
CA LEU A 128 3.87 -7.25 8.12
C LEU A 128 2.56 -6.43 8.19
N GLU A 129 2.38 -5.62 9.22
CA GLU A 129 1.20 -4.74 9.38
C GLU A 129 1.01 -3.77 8.20
N ALA A 130 2.10 -3.24 7.65
CA ALA A 130 2.04 -2.33 6.51
C ALA A 130 1.76 -3.06 5.20
N SER A 131 2.49 -4.15 4.93
CA SER A 131 2.49 -4.82 3.63
C SER A 131 1.19 -5.55 3.31
N VAL A 132 0.40 -5.96 4.31
CA VAL A 132 -0.91 -6.62 4.08
C VAL A 132 -1.95 -5.70 3.43
N ARG A 133 -1.67 -4.39 3.33
CA ARG A 133 -2.49 -3.43 2.58
C ARG A 133 -2.43 -3.61 1.06
N ALA A 134 -1.42 -4.32 0.59
CA ALA A 134 -1.28 -4.79 -0.78
C ALA A 134 -0.93 -6.29 -0.74
N PRO A 135 -1.93 -7.17 -0.57
CA PRO A 135 -1.72 -8.60 -0.31
C PRO A 135 -0.83 -9.29 -1.35
N GLN A 136 0.04 -10.18 -0.87
CA GLN A 136 0.99 -10.98 -1.64
C GLN A 136 0.90 -12.45 -1.20
N ASP A 137 1.40 -13.34 -2.07
CA ASP A 137 1.43 -14.80 -1.89
C ASP A 137 1.97 -15.26 -0.52
N TRP A 138 2.94 -14.53 0.04
CA TRP A 138 3.62 -14.90 1.28
C TRP A 138 2.91 -14.49 2.56
N HIS A 139 1.90 -13.61 2.49
CA HIS A 139 1.25 -13.08 3.69
C HIS A 139 0.46 -14.13 4.44
N GLU A 140 -0.19 -15.05 3.73
CA GLU A 140 -1.01 -16.11 4.33
C GLU A 140 -0.18 -16.98 5.29
N ASP A 141 0.95 -17.49 4.83
CA ASP A 141 1.87 -18.28 5.64
C ASP A 141 2.49 -17.46 6.79
N ALA A 142 2.84 -16.20 6.53
CA ALA A 142 3.39 -15.31 7.54
C ALA A 142 2.39 -15.05 8.68
N ILE A 143 1.12 -14.82 8.36
CA ILE A 143 0.04 -14.59 9.31
C ILE A 143 -0.22 -15.87 10.13
N ARG A 144 -0.28 -17.04 9.48
CA ARG A 144 -0.44 -18.33 10.20
C ARG A 144 0.70 -18.60 11.16
N ALA A 145 1.93 -18.36 10.74
CA ALA A 145 3.12 -18.52 11.57
C ALA A 145 3.07 -17.57 12.78
N ALA A 146 2.72 -16.30 12.57
CA ALA A 146 2.59 -15.31 13.64
C ALA A 146 1.47 -15.69 14.64
N TYR A 147 0.30 -16.11 14.15
CA TYR A 147 -0.82 -16.53 14.99
C TYR A 147 -0.49 -17.76 15.85
N SER A 148 0.27 -18.71 15.29
CA SER A 148 0.63 -19.98 15.94
C SER A 148 1.92 -19.91 16.77
N SER A 149 2.58 -18.75 16.82
CA SER A 149 3.90 -18.59 17.47
C SER A 149 3.90 -18.77 18.99
N GLY A 150 2.73 -18.63 19.63
CA GLY A 150 2.60 -18.56 21.09
C GLY A 150 2.99 -17.22 21.70
N ASP A 151 3.58 -16.31 20.92
CA ASP A 151 3.87 -14.94 21.32
C ASP A 151 2.61 -14.07 21.16
N GLU A 152 2.21 -13.41 22.24
CA GLU A 152 0.97 -12.62 22.28
C GLU A 152 1.01 -11.40 21.33
N VAL A 153 2.17 -10.76 21.20
CA VAL A 153 2.33 -9.59 20.33
C VAL A 153 2.26 -10.00 18.86
N TRP A 154 2.90 -11.10 18.48
CA TRP A 154 2.78 -11.67 17.15
C TRP A 154 1.38 -12.17 16.84
N ARG A 155 0.70 -12.79 17.82
CA ARG A 155 -0.69 -13.22 17.68
C ARG A 155 -1.61 -12.03 17.40
N LEU A 156 -1.46 -10.93 18.14
CA LEU A 156 -2.25 -9.71 17.92
C LEU A 156 -1.97 -9.07 16.56
N THR A 157 -0.70 -9.03 16.13
CA THR A 157 -0.36 -8.58 14.77
C THR A 157 -0.98 -9.50 13.71
N ALA A 158 -0.99 -10.82 13.92
CA ALA A 158 -1.65 -11.74 13.00
C ALA A 158 -3.15 -11.43 12.90
N VAL A 159 -3.85 -11.28 14.02
CA VAL A 159 -5.29 -10.92 14.06
C VAL A 159 -5.55 -9.58 13.36
N PHE A 160 -4.67 -8.59 13.53
CA PHE A 160 -4.76 -7.34 12.77
C PHE A 160 -4.66 -7.59 11.25
N CYS A 161 -3.69 -8.38 10.82
CA CYS A 161 -3.41 -8.68 9.42
C CYS A 161 -4.50 -9.53 8.73
N MET A 162 -5.16 -10.43 9.45
CA MET A 162 -6.25 -11.28 8.95
C MET A 162 -7.43 -10.48 8.35
N ARG A 163 -7.56 -9.20 8.70
CA ARG A 163 -8.60 -8.31 8.17
C ARG A 163 -8.37 -7.88 6.72
N PHE A 164 -7.15 -8.03 6.22
CA PHE A 164 -6.73 -7.55 4.91
C PHE A 164 -6.40 -8.68 3.93
N VAL A 165 -6.16 -9.89 4.45
CA VAL A 165 -5.83 -11.08 3.65
C VAL A 165 -6.99 -12.07 3.73
N ARG A 166 -7.40 -12.63 2.58
CA ARG A 166 -8.48 -13.61 2.50
C ARG A 166 -8.09 -14.94 3.16
N GLY A 167 -9.07 -15.76 3.54
CA GLY A 167 -8.83 -17.12 4.06
C GLY A 167 -8.63 -17.19 5.58
N PHE A 168 -9.04 -16.15 6.30
CA PHE A 168 -8.97 -16.05 7.77
C PHE A 168 -10.31 -15.68 8.42
N GLU A 169 -11.42 -15.91 7.73
CA GLU A 169 -12.76 -15.47 8.14
C GLU A 169 -13.21 -16.13 9.45
N GLU A 170 -12.87 -17.42 9.65
CA GLU A 170 -13.20 -18.17 10.87
C GLU A 170 -12.35 -17.72 12.08
N GLN A 171 -11.03 -17.57 11.89
CA GLN A 171 -10.10 -17.16 12.95
C GLN A 171 -10.32 -15.71 13.39
N SER A 172 -10.73 -14.84 12.47
CA SER A 172 -11.06 -13.44 12.76
C SER A 172 -12.29 -13.32 13.67
N LEU A 173 -13.28 -14.21 13.51
CA LEU A 173 -14.45 -14.26 14.38
C LEU A 173 -14.10 -14.85 15.75
N GLU A 174 -13.31 -15.92 15.80
CA GLU A 174 -12.88 -16.56 17.05
C GLU A 174 -12.10 -15.58 17.95
N ALA A 175 -11.13 -14.86 17.40
CA ALA A 175 -10.35 -13.86 18.13
C ALA A 175 -11.25 -12.77 18.75
N ARG A 176 -12.31 -12.35 18.04
CA ARG A 176 -13.28 -11.36 18.52
C ARG A 176 -14.12 -11.87 19.70
N HIS A 177 -14.37 -13.18 19.78
CA HIS A 177 -15.17 -13.79 20.85
C HIS A 177 -14.36 -14.10 22.11
N ARG A 178 -13.04 -14.27 21.99
CA ARG A 178 -12.15 -14.56 23.14
C ARG A 178 -11.87 -13.33 24.01
N GLU A 179 -12.21 -12.13 23.53
CA GLU A 179 -11.77 -10.88 24.15
C GLU A 179 -12.90 -9.84 24.34
N PRO A 180 -13.58 -9.81 25.51
CA PRO A 180 -14.47 -8.72 25.85
C PRO A 180 -13.67 -7.52 26.40
N GLY A 181 -13.28 -6.61 25.50
CA GLY A 181 -12.93 -5.24 25.86
C GLY A 181 -11.44 -4.90 25.94
N TYR A 182 -10.92 -4.38 24.82
CA TYR A 182 -9.83 -3.40 24.86
C TYR A 182 -10.18 -2.25 23.92
N PRO A 183 -9.83 -1.02 24.28
CA PRO A 183 -9.96 0.10 23.38
C PRO A 183 -8.94 -0.11 22.26
N LEU A 184 -9.45 -0.33 21.05
CA LEU A 184 -8.72 -0.13 19.80
C LEU A 184 -7.86 1.12 19.97
N ARG A 185 -6.52 0.98 19.92
CA ARG A 185 -5.61 2.12 19.93
C ARG A 185 -5.61 2.78 18.53
N GLY A 186 -6.80 3.15 18.07
CA GLY A 186 -7.02 4.16 17.05
C GLY A 186 -7.08 5.51 17.75
N ARG A 187 -5.97 6.25 17.75
CA ARG A 187 -6.12 7.71 17.85
C ARG A 187 -6.85 8.14 16.58
N ARG A 188 -8.07 8.65 16.76
CA ARG A 188 -8.75 9.48 15.77
C ARG A 188 -7.79 10.58 15.33
N CYS A 189 -7.35 10.53 14.07
CA CYS A 189 -7.15 11.74 13.29
C CYS A 189 -8.48 11.98 12.56
N GLY A 190 -9.04 13.18 12.72
CA GLY A 190 -10.35 13.53 12.18
C GLY A 190 -10.37 13.53 10.65
N GLY A 191 -11.52 13.16 10.09
CA GLY A 191 -11.81 13.22 8.66
C GLY A 191 -12.87 12.19 8.30
N GLN A 192 -14.06 12.65 7.92
CA GLN A 192 -15.23 11.85 7.59
C GLN A 192 -14.94 10.76 6.53
N LEU A 193 -15.38 9.53 6.80
CA LEU A 193 -15.65 8.55 5.75
C LEU A 193 -17.14 8.26 5.72
N GLY A 194 -17.72 8.57 4.55
CA GLY A 194 -19.10 8.27 4.20
C GLY A 194 -19.39 6.78 4.27
N THR A 195 -20.65 6.48 4.53
CA THR A 195 -21.24 5.15 4.56
C THR A 195 -21.02 4.40 3.25
N GLY A 196 -20.05 3.47 3.22
CA GLY A 196 -19.89 2.51 2.13
C GLY A 196 -20.91 1.38 2.22
N ARG A 197 -22.02 1.52 1.49
CA ARG A 197 -22.90 0.42 1.08
C ARG A 197 -22.62 0.11 -0.40
N GLY A 198 -22.39 -1.17 -0.71
CA GLY A 198 -22.25 -1.71 -2.07
C GLY A 198 -20.82 -1.62 -2.60
N LEU A 199 -20.23 -2.58 -3.31
CA LEU A 199 -20.77 -3.70 -4.07
C LEU A 199 -19.67 -4.76 -4.17
N ALA A 200 -20.02 -5.99 -3.82
CA ALA A 200 -19.30 -7.17 -4.29
C ALA A 200 -19.69 -7.41 -5.76
N ALA A 201 -18.71 -7.47 -6.66
CA ALA A 201 -18.84 -8.19 -7.92
C ALA A 201 -17.48 -8.42 -8.60
N GLY A 202 -17.07 -9.70 -8.63
CA GLY A 202 -16.42 -10.31 -9.78
C GLY A 202 -14.94 -10.02 -10.01
N ARG A 203 -14.12 -11.06 -9.85
CA ARG A 203 -13.20 -11.48 -10.93
C ARG A 203 -12.82 -12.95 -10.75
N ARG A 204 -13.26 -13.76 -11.73
CA ARG A 204 -12.97 -15.19 -11.87
C ARG A 204 -11.56 -15.41 -12.37
N ALA A 205 -11.03 -16.57 -11.99
CA ALA A 205 -9.78 -17.18 -12.39
C ALA A 205 -9.56 -17.24 -13.91
N ARG A 206 -8.29 -17.15 -14.33
CA ARG A 206 -7.79 -17.77 -15.57
C ARG A 206 -6.74 -18.81 -15.19
N HIS A 207 -7.03 -20.05 -15.55
CA HIS A 207 -6.11 -21.19 -15.59
C HIS A 207 -5.69 -21.42 -17.06
N LEU A 208 -4.52 -22.03 -17.21
CA LEU A 208 -3.75 -22.33 -18.42
C LEU A 208 -4.28 -23.51 -19.25
N GLY A 209 -3.77 -23.66 -20.48
CA GLY A 209 -3.78 -24.85 -21.35
C GLY A 209 -4.44 -24.61 -22.71
N GLU A 210 -3.72 -24.30 -23.80
CA GLU A 210 -2.95 -25.17 -24.73
C GLU A 210 -3.80 -26.00 -25.73
N ASP A 211 -3.41 -25.82 -27.01
CA ASP A 211 -3.48 -26.70 -28.19
C ASP A 211 -4.79 -26.99 -28.97
N GLY A 212 -4.69 -26.87 -30.32
CA GLY A 212 -5.47 -27.71 -31.24
C GLY A 212 -6.04 -27.08 -32.54
N GLN A 213 -5.22 -27.06 -33.59
CA GLN A 213 -5.46 -26.95 -35.05
C GLN A 213 -6.87 -27.05 -35.69
N ALA A 214 -7.07 -26.13 -36.67
CA ALA A 214 -7.50 -26.29 -38.07
C ALA A 214 -8.83 -26.99 -38.45
N ALA A 215 -9.70 -26.28 -39.21
CA ALA A 215 -10.00 -26.52 -40.64
C ALA A 215 -11.20 -25.71 -41.14
N ALA A 216 -11.25 -25.52 -42.46
CA ALA A 216 -12.00 -24.55 -43.24
C ALA A 216 -13.48 -24.90 -43.55
N PHE A 217 -14.20 -23.91 -44.11
CA PHE A 217 -15.26 -23.90 -45.15
C PHE A 217 -16.14 -22.66 -44.87
N GLY A 218 -16.23 -21.61 -45.69
CA GLY A 218 -16.57 -21.57 -47.11
C GLY A 218 -18.04 -21.13 -47.25
N GLY A 219 -18.31 -19.87 -47.62
CA GLY A 219 -19.69 -19.38 -47.79
C GLY A 219 -19.82 -17.87 -48.05
N ASP A 220 -19.78 -17.51 -49.33
CA ASP A 220 -20.03 -16.22 -49.96
C ASP A 220 -21.46 -15.66 -49.69
N ARG A 221 -21.59 -14.35 -49.41
CA ARG A 221 -22.35 -13.36 -50.23
C ARG A 221 -22.75 -12.06 -49.52
N SER A 222 -22.48 -10.99 -50.26
CA SER A 222 -23.30 -9.79 -50.50
C SER A 222 -23.54 -8.76 -49.39
N ASP A 223 -22.98 -7.58 -49.67
CA ASP A 223 -23.63 -6.27 -49.69
C ASP A 223 -24.17 -5.71 -48.38
N ARG A 224 -23.44 -4.72 -47.85
CA ARG A 224 -24.02 -3.37 -47.66
C ARG A 224 -22.92 -2.32 -47.52
N GLU A 225 -22.86 -1.49 -48.55
CA GLU A 225 -22.24 -0.18 -48.57
C GLU A 225 -22.69 0.67 -47.37
N TYR A 226 -21.74 1.36 -46.72
CA TYR A 226 -22.00 2.60 -46.01
C TYR A 226 -21.02 3.66 -46.54
N PRO A 227 -21.51 4.82 -47.01
CA PRO A 227 -20.70 5.78 -47.74
C PRO A 227 -19.81 6.62 -46.81
N SER A 228 -18.60 6.87 -47.30
CA SER A 228 -17.69 7.92 -46.85
C SER A 228 -18.08 9.28 -47.44
N ALA A 229 -17.98 10.37 -46.67
CA ALA A 229 -17.46 11.70 -47.06
C ALA A 229 -17.85 12.72 -45.98
N ARG A 230 -16.88 13.34 -45.27
CA ARG A 230 -16.25 14.64 -45.57
C ARG A 230 -17.25 15.81 -45.50
N SER A 231 -17.00 17.00 -44.94
CA SER A 231 -15.85 17.63 -44.27
C SER A 231 -16.34 19.04 -43.83
N ARG A 232 -15.70 19.58 -42.79
CA ARG A 232 -15.27 21.00 -42.62
C ARG A 232 -16.26 22.18 -42.53
N THR A 233 -15.93 23.06 -41.56
CA THR A 233 -15.99 24.55 -41.54
C THR A 233 -17.38 25.19 -41.56
N ASP A 234 -17.71 26.31 -40.91
CA ASP A 234 -16.99 27.31 -40.11
C ASP A 234 -18.04 28.20 -39.40
N ALA A 235 -17.59 28.94 -38.38
CA ALA A 235 -18.03 30.30 -37.98
C ALA A 235 -19.50 30.57 -37.57
N ARG A 236 -19.72 30.86 -36.27
CA ARG A 236 -19.74 32.23 -35.70
C ARG A 236 -19.95 32.19 -34.18
#